data_AF-A0A1A9R957-F1
#
_entry.id   AF-A0A1A9R957-F1
#
_cell.length_a   1.000
_cell.length_b   1.000
_cell.length_c   1.000
_cell.angle_alpha   90.00
_cell.angle_beta   90.00
_cell.angle_gamma   90.00
#
_symmetry.space_group_name_H-M   'P 1'
#
loop_
_entity.id
_entity.type
_entity.pdbx_description
1 polymer ?
#
loop_
_entity_poly.entity_id
_entity_poly.type
_entity_poly.pdbx_seq_one_letter_code
_entity_poly.pdbx_strand_id
1 'polypeptide(L)'
;MAASLGISVQAFDKWGVKPVAKIGRSVYFDCRSVLDLKLAELEAKQQSSQPGDDDMGFDPLLEHKREQEEYLLTKERRIGQQQKNELAARKVVPSEFAIFTLSKIAAEIAAILDTLPLTMMRKHPDLETRHLDTLMRELARARNHASGLDNMLPELLDDYFDSIDSAA
;
A
#
# COMPACT_ATOMS: atom_id res chain seq x y z
N MET A 1 60.23 -7.02 -11.89
CA MET A 1 59.13 -6.69 -10.96
C MET A 1 58.23 -5.58 -11.48
N ALA A 2 58.68 -4.34 -11.65
CA ALA A 2 57.81 -3.25 -12.14
C ALA A 2 57.17 -3.55 -13.52
N ALA A 3 57.98 -4.03 -14.48
CA ALA A 3 57.49 -4.41 -15.81
C ALA A 3 56.50 -5.59 -15.81
N SER A 4 56.66 -6.56 -14.89
CA SER A 4 55.73 -7.71 -14.78
C SER A 4 54.38 -7.33 -14.16
N LEU A 5 54.31 -6.18 -13.49
CA LEU A 5 53.08 -5.59 -12.95
C LEU A 5 52.49 -4.51 -13.87
N GLY A 6 53.08 -4.28 -15.04
CA GLY A 6 52.61 -3.28 -16.02
C GLY A 6 52.79 -1.83 -15.60
N ILE A 7 53.68 -1.54 -14.64
CA ILE A 7 53.87 -0.18 -14.10
C ILE A 7 55.31 0.33 -14.29
N SER A 8 55.48 1.66 -14.23
CA SER A 8 56.80 2.29 -14.31
C SER A 8 57.62 2.01 -13.05
N VAL A 9 58.95 2.03 -13.19
CA VAL A 9 59.90 1.82 -12.07
C VAL A 9 59.71 2.88 -10.99
N GLN A 10 59.41 4.13 -11.39
CA GLN A 10 59.12 5.23 -10.46
C GLN A 10 57.81 5.02 -9.70
N ALA A 11 56.78 4.45 -10.35
CA ALA A 11 55.53 4.13 -9.68
C ALA A 11 55.71 2.97 -8.68
N PHE A 12 56.53 1.98 -9.01
CA PHE A 12 56.85 0.88 -8.10
C PHE A 12 57.69 1.33 -6.90
N ASP A 13 58.64 2.26 -7.09
CA ASP A 13 59.45 2.82 -6.00
C ASP A 13 58.59 3.58 -4.96
N LYS A 14 57.55 4.28 -5.42
CA LYS A 14 56.55 4.93 -4.56
C LYS A 14 55.74 3.96 -3.68
N TRP A 15 55.71 2.67 -4.01
CA TRP A 15 55.02 1.68 -3.18
C TRP A 15 55.82 1.31 -1.93
N GLY A 16 57.09 1.71 -1.82
CA GLY A 16 57.88 1.57 -0.59
C GLY A 16 58.15 0.11 -0.18
N VAL A 17 58.09 -0.84 -1.13
CA VAL A 17 58.33 -2.26 -0.84
C VAL A 17 59.79 -2.47 -0.45
N LYS A 18 60.05 -3.14 0.68
CA LYS A 18 61.40 -3.41 1.16
C LYS A 18 62.14 -4.36 0.21
N PRO A 19 63.33 -4.00 -0.31
CA PRO A 19 64.09 -4.87 -1.18
C PRO A 19 64.72 -6.02 -0.38
N VAL A 20 64.73 -7.21 -0.97
CA VAL A 20 65.26 -8.44 -0.35
C VAL A 20 66.77 -8.52 -0.51
N ALA A 21 67.28 -8.07 -1.66
CA ALA A 21 68.70 -8.03 -1.92
C ALA A 21 69.02 -6.92 -2.93
N LYS A 22 70.20 -6.31 -2.75
CA LYS A 22 70.79 -5.43 -3.75
C LYS A 22 72.11 -6.03 -4.19
N ILE A 23 72.17 -6.48 -5.44
CA ILE A 23 73.39 -7.04 -6.03
C ILE A 23 73.79 -6.12 -7.19
N GLY A 24 74.88 -5.37 -6.99
CA GLY A 24 75.34 -4.37 -7.94
C GLY A 24 74.30 -3.26 -8.18
N ARG A 25 73.94 -3.06 -9.45
CA ARG A 25 72.98 -2.02 -9.88
C ARG A 25 71.53 -2.52 -9.93
N SER A 26 71.29 -3.79 -9.60
CA SER A 26 69.97 -4.42 -9.60
C SER A 26 69.44 -4.61 -8.18
N VAL A 27 68.16 -4.31 -8.00
CA VAL A 27 67.44 -4.45 -6.73
C VAL A 27 66.37 -5.53 -6.89
N TYR A 28 66.35 -6.49 -5.97
CA TYR A 28 65.44 -7.63 -6.00
C TYR A 28 64.36 -7.46 -4.94
N PHE A 29 63.14 -7.83 -5.30
CA PHE A 29 61.95 -7.76 -4.45
C PHE A 29 61.29 -9.14 -4.43
N ASP A 30 60.72 -9.52 -3.28
CA ASP A 30 59.89 -10.73 -3.19
C ASP A 30 58.46 -10.41 -3.64
N CYS A 31 57.87 -11.30 -4.45
CA CYS A 31 56.50 -11.15 -4.94
C CYS A 31 55.48 -11.17 -3.81
N ARG A 32 55.71 -11.96 -2.75
CA ARG A 32 54.78 -12.05 -1.61
C ARG A 32 54.68 -10.73 -0.87
N SER A 33 55.81 -10.12 -0.55
CA SER A 33 55.83 -8.81 0.13
C SER A 33 55.15 -7.69 -0.67
N VAL A 34 55.18 -7.74 -2.01
CA VAL A 34 54.46 -6.78 -2.87
C VAL A 34 52.95 -7.02 -2.78
N LEU A 35 52.51 -8.27 -2.81
CA LEU A 35 51.10 -8.63 -2.74
C LEU A 35 50.51 -8.33 -1.36
N ASP A 36 51.21 -8.66 -0.28
CA ASP A 36 50.76 -8.42 1.08
C ASP A 36 50.56 -6.91 1.35
N LEU A 37 51.47 -6.07 0.85
CA LEU A 37 51.34 -4.62 0.95
C LEU A 37 50.13 -4.09 0.16
N LYS A 38 49.82 -4.69 -0.99
CA LYS A 38 48.66 -4.30 -1.80
C LYS A 38 47.34 -4.80 -1.25
N LEU A 39 47.31 -6.01 -0.69
CA LEU A 39 46.15 -6.52 0.05
C LEU A 39 45.85 -5.63 1.25
N ALA A 40 46.87 -5.27 2.04
CA ALA A 40 46.70 -4.35 3.16
C ALA A 40 46.23 -2.95 2.71
N GLU A 41 46.69 -2.43 1.56
CA GLU A 41 46.21 -1.14 1.03
C GLU A 41 44.74 -1.21 0.57
N LEU A 42 44.31 -2.34 -0.01
CA LEU A 42 42.93 -2.56 -0.42
C LEU A 42 42.01 -2.74 0.80
N GLU A 43 42.46 -3.51 1.79
CA GLU A 43 41.75 -3.69 3.07
C GLU A 43 41.64 -2.36 3.83
N ALA A 44 42.70 -1.55 3.84
CA ALA A 44 42.67 -0.21 4.43
C ALA A 44 41.71 0.74 3.68
N LYS A 45 41.59 0.64 2.36
CA LYS A 45 40.59 1.41 1.58
C LYS A 45 39.16 0.93 1.83
N GLN A 46 38.96 -0.37 2.01
CA GLN A 46 37.66 -0.93 2.39
C GLN A 46 37.28 -0.57 3.83
N GLN A 47 38.23 -0.55 4.77
CA GLN A 47 38.00 -0.11 6.15
C GLN A 47 37.88 1.40 6.27
N SER A 48 38.59 2.20 5.49
CA SER A 48 38.37 3.67 5.42
C SER A 48 37.08 4.04 4.71
N SER A 49 36.32 3.05 4.21
CA SER A 49 34.93 3.21 3.78
C SER A 49 33.94 2.94 4.92
N GLN A 50 34.40 2.73 6.16
CA GLN A 50 33.56 2.91 7.34
C GLN A 50 33.44 4.42 7.62
N PRO A 51 32.21 4.97 7.61
CA PRO A 51 32.01 6.39 7.83
C PRO A 51 32.36 6.73 9.28
N GLY A 52 33.42 7.53 9.44
CA GLY A 52 33.56 8.38 10.61
C GLY A 52 32.46 9.42 10.60
N ASP A 53 31.97 9.74 11.79
CA ASP A 53 30.74 10.46 12.15
C ASP A 53 30.52 11.89 11.57
N ASP A 54 31.28 12.35 10.56
CA ASP A 54 31.23 13.75 10.07
C ASP A 54 31.31 13.91 8.53
N ASP A 55 31.01 12.88 7.74
CA ASP A 55 30.78 13.05 6.28
C ASP A 55 29.40 12.49 5.92
N MET A 56 28.52 13.37 5.45
CA MET A 56 27.16 13.06 5.04
C MET A 56 27.17 11.94 4.00
N GLY A 57 26.93 10.71 4.47
CA GLY A 57 26.97 9.49 3.68
C GLY A 57 26.20 9.64 2.38
N PHE A 58 26.95 9.89 1.31
CA PHE A 58 26.43 9.87 -0.05
C PHE A 58 26.15 8.41 -0.39
N ASP A 59 24.91 7.96 -0.14
CA ASP A 59 24.40 6.68 -0.64
C ASP A 59 24.32 6.81 -2.17
N PRO A 60 25.17 6.12 -2.96
CA PRO A 60 25.15 6.23 -4.43
C PRO A 60 23.84 5.75 -5.06
N LEU A 61 22.99 5.06 -4.28
CA LEU A 61 21.67 4.60 -4.68
C LEU A 61 20.54 5.45 -4.10
N LEU A 62 20.84 6.57 -3.42
CA LEU A 62 19.83 7.46 -2.84
C LEU A 62 18.89 8.01 -3.93
N GLU A 63 19.46 8.43 -5.06
CA GLU A 63 18.69 8.93 -6.20
C GLU A 63 17.77 7.85 -6.76
N HIS A 64 18.27 6.63 -6.97
CA HIS A 64 17.48 5.51 -7.46
C HIS A 64 16.36 5.10 -6.50
N LYS A 65 16.60 5.09 -5.18
CA LYS A 65 15.55 4.84 -4.17
C LYS A 65 14.49 5.95 -4.19
N ARG A 66 14.90 7.20 -4.31
CA ARG A 66 13.97 8.35 -4.44
C ARG A 66 13.13 8.25 -5.71
N GLU A 67 13.72 7.89 -6.83
CA GLU A 67 13.00 7.67 -8.10
C GLU A 67 11.97 6.53 -7.97
N GLN A 68 12.31 5.46 -7.26
CA GLN A 68 11.37 4.38 -6.97
C GLN A 68 10.21 4.84 -6.10
N GLU A 69 10.48 5.58 -5.03
CA GLU A 69 9.44 6.15 -4.16
C GLU A 69 8.54 7.14 -4.92
N GLU A 70 9.11 7.99 -5.77
CA GLU A 70 8.37 8.91 -6.63
C GLU A 70 7.51 8.17 -7.67
N TYR A 71 8.03 7.07 -8.23
CA TYR A 71 7.26 6.21 -9.13
C TYR A 71 6.07 5.55 -8.43
N LEU A 72 6.27 5.01 -7.22
CA LEU A 72 5.21 4.42 -6.41
C LEU A 72 4.16 5.46 -6.04
N LEU A 73 4.59 6.63 -5.57
CA LEU A 73 3.70 7.75 -5.24
C LEU A 73 2.90 8.21 -6.47
N THR A 74 3.53 8.25 -7.65
CA THR A 74 2.87 8.59 -8.92
C THR A 74 1.86 7.53 -9.34
N LYS A 75 2.18 6.25 -9.12
CA LYS A 75 1.26 5.12 -9.36
C LYS A 75 0.06 5.19 -8.43
N GLU A 76 0.26 5.44 -7.14
CA GLU A 76 -0.84 5.61 -6.16
C GLU A 76 -1.72 6.81 -6.50
N ARG A 77 -1.12 7.96 -6.85
CA ARG A 77 -1.87 9.14 -7.32
C ARG A 77 -2.72 8.83 -8.55
N ARG A 78 -2.20 8.04 -9.49
CA ARG A 78 -2.96 7.59 -10.68
C ARG A 78 -4.15 6.72 -10.27
N ILE A 79 -3.96 5.75 -9.38
CA ILE A 79 -5.04 4.87 -8.88
C ILE A 79 -6.11 5.71 -8.18
N GLY A 80 -5.71 6.62 -7.29
CA GLY A 80 -6.65 7.51 -6.62
C GLY A 80 -7.41 8.40 -7.59
N GLN A 81 -6.76 8.88 -8.66
CA GLN A 81 -7.44 9.66 -9.70
C GLN A 81 -8.39 8.80 -10.54
N GLN A 82 -8.05 7.54 -10.82
CA GLN A 82 -8.94 6.61 -11.51
C GLN A 82 -10.22 6.36 -10.69
N GLN A 83 -10.09 6.08 -9.39
CA GLN A 83 -11.23 5.92 -8.50
C GLN A 83 -12.11 7.18 -8.46
N LYS A 84 -11.51 8.38 -8.40
CA LYS A 84 -12.25 9.65 -8.49
C LYS A 84 -12.97 9.82 -9.83
N ASN A 85 -12.33 9.45 -10.92
CA ASN A 85 -12.94 9.51 -12.25
C ASN A 85 -14.10 8.51 -12.38
N GLU A 86 -14.00 7.32 -11.79
CA GLU A 86 -15.07 6.32 -11.77
C GLU A 86 -16.28 6.78 -10.93
N LEU A 87 -16.02 7.43 -9.79
CA LEU A 87 -17.03 8.13 -9.00
C LEU A 87 -17.71 9.24 -9.81
N ALA A 88 -16.93 10.10 -10.48
CA ALA A 88 -17.45 11.17 -11.33
C ALA A 88 -18.26 10.63 -12.53
N ALA A 89 -17.85 9.48 -13.08
CA ALA A 89 -18.56 8.75 -14.12
C ALA A 89 -19.79 7.99 -13.59
N ARG A 90 -20.10 8.07 -12.29
CA ARG A 90 -21.23 7.41 -11.61
C ARG A 90 -21.24 5.88 -11.75
N LYS A 91 -20.06 5.28 -11.97
CA LYS A 91 -19.92 3.82 -12.05
C LYS A 91 -19.82 3.17 -10.67
N VAL A 92 -19.27 3.91 -9.70
CA VAL A 92 -19.10 3.47 -8.32
C VAL A 92 -19.81 4.46 -7.41
N VAL A 93 -20.55 3.95 -6.43
CA VAL A 93 -21.28 4.73 -5.44
C VAL A 93 -20.70 4.44 -4.06
N PRO A 94 -20.45 5.46 -3.21
CA PRO A 94 -19.98 5.21 -1.85
C PRO A 94 -21.02 4.41 -1.06
N SER A 95 -20.57 3.45 -0.26
CA SER A 95 -21.46 2.64 0.59
C SER A 95 -22.31 3.51 1.52
N GLU A 96 -21.74 4.60 2.05
CA GLU A 96 -22.46 5.59 2.87
C GLU A 96 -23.67 6.21 2.17
N PHE A 97 -23.59 6.44 0.86
CA PHE A 97 -24.72 6.94 0.08
C PHE A 97 -25.82 5.87 -0.05
N ALA A 98 -25.44 4.61 -0.26
CA ALA A 98 -26.40 3.50 -0.33
C ALA A 98 -27.12 3.31 1.02
N ILE A 99 -26.40 3.35 2.14
CA ILE A 99 -26.97 3.35 3.50
C ILE A 99 -27.95 4.52 3.66
N PHE A 100 -27.50 5.75 3.37
CA PHE A 100 -28.33 6.94 3.51
C PHE A 100 -29.62 6.88 2.67
N THR A 101 -29.53 6.43 1.42
CA THR A 101 -30.69 6.32 0.53
C THR A 101 -31.65 5.22 0.98
N LEU A 102 -31.15 4.08 1.47
CA LEU A 102 -31.98 3.02 2.02
C LEU A 102 -32.68 3.44 3.31
N SER A 103 -31.99 4.11 4.24
CA SER A 103 -32.64 4.65 5.46
C SER A 103 -33.75 5.64 5.09
N LYS A 104 -33.54 6.48 4.06
CA LYS A 104 -34.55 7.44 3.60
C LYS A 104 -35.77 6.74 2.99
N ILE A 105 -35.57 5.76 2.11
CA ILE A 105 -36.66 4.98 1.50
C ILE A 105 -37.42 4.20 2.57
N ALA A 106 -36.72 3.59 3.53
CA ALA A 106 -37.34 2.90 4.66
C ALA A 106 -38.23 3.84 5.50
N ALA A 107 -37.77 5.06 5.76
CA ALA A 107 -38.55 6.07 6.47
C ALA A 107 -39.81 6.50 5.68
N GLU A 108 -39.70 6.68 4.36
CA GLU A 108 -40.85 6.99 3.50
C GLU A 108 -41.88 5.85 3.50
N ILE A 109 -41.43 4.60 3.41
CA ILE A 109 -42.30 3.42 3.50
C ILE A 109 -42.97 3.37 4.88
N ALA A 110 -42.23 3.56 5.97
CA ALA A 110 -42.78 3.57 7.32
C ALA A 110 -43.88 4.64 7.49
N ALA A 111 -43.69 5.82 6.92
CA ALA A 111 -44.69 6.89 6.96
C ALA A 111 -45.97 6.51 6.20
N ILE A 112 -45.87 5.84 5.05
CA ILE A 112 -47.03 5.33 4.31
C ILE A 112 -47.75 4.25 5.14
N LEU A 113 -47.00 3.31 5.71
CA LEU A 113 -47.52 2.22 6.53
C LEU A 113 -48.30 2.73 7.75
N ASP A 114 -47.84 3.80 8.41
CA ASP A 114 -48.53 4.42 9.54
C ASP A 114 -49.94 4.97 9.20
N THR A 115 -50.19 5.31 7.93
CA THR A 115 -51.49 5.84 7.49
C THR A 115 -52.52 4.74 7.14
N LEU A 116 -52.06 3.49 6.99
CA LEU A 116 -52.92 2.38 6.56
C LEU A 116 -54.02 2.02 7.57
N PRO A 117 -53.77 1.92 8.89
CA PRO A 117 -54.82 1.59 9.86
C PRO A 117 -55.98 2.58 9.83
N LEU A 118 -55.68 3.89 9.82
CA LEU A 118 -56.69 4.94 9.76
C LEU A 118 -57.48 4.91 8.43
N THR A 119 -56.79 4.66 7.33
CA THR A 119 -57.42 4.54 6.01
C THR A 119 -58.37 3.34 5.95
N MET A 120 -57.98 2.21 6.55
CA MET A 120 -58.81 1.01 6.67
C MET A 120 -60.04 1.26 7.52
N MET A 121 -59.90 1.90 8.69
CA MET A 121 -61.06 2.27 9.54
C MET A 121 -62.06 3.17 8.80
N ARG A 122 -61.56 4.10 7.97
CA ARG A 122 -62.43 5.01 7.21
C ARG A 122 -63.14 4.32 6.04
N LYS A 123 -62.49 3.39 5.35
CA LYS A 123 -63.04 2.70 4.17
C LYS A 123 -63.89 1.48 4.52
N HIS A 124 -63.64 0.85 5.66
CA HIS A 124 -64.32 -0.36 6.12
C HIS A 124 -64.77 -0.20 7.59
N PRO A 125 -65.87 0.55 7.84
CA PRO A 125 -66.36 0.79 9.20
C PRO A 125 -66.83 -0.49 9.92
N ASP A 126 -67.23 -1.51 9.15
CA ASP A 126 -67.71 -2.80 9.65
C ASP A 126 -66.57 -3.75 10.07
N LEU A 127 -65.31 -3.33 9.91
CA LEU A 127 -64.16 -4.15 10.26
C LEU A 127 -64.08 -4.30 11.78
N GLU A 128 -64.15 -5.54 12.26
CA GLU A 128 -64.01 -5.79 13.69
C GLU A 128 -62.64 -5.36 14.22
N THR A 129 -62.63 -4.82 15.44
CA THR A 129 -61.43 -4.30 16.11
C THR A 129 -60.31 -5.32 16.20
N ARG A 130 -60.61 -6.61 16.40
CA ARG A 130 -59.59 -7.69 16.41
C ARG A 130 -58.78 -7.80 15.12
N HIS A 131 -59.40 -7.49 13.98
CA HIS A 131 -58.72 -7.53 12.69
C HIS A 131 -57.81 -6.31 12.51
N LEU A 132 -58.23 -5.14 13.00
CA LEU A 132 -57.39 -3.94 13.05
C LEU A 132 -56.18 -4.15 13.97
N ASP A 133 -56.36 -4.75 15.14
CA ASP A 133 -55.26 -5.02 16.08
C ASP A 133 -54.22 -5.96 15.49
N THR A 134 -54.67 -6.99 14.75
CA THR A 134 -53.78 -7.91 14.03
C THR A 134 -53.01 -7.19 12.93
N LEU A 135 -53.69 -6.36 12.14
CA LEU A 135 -53.10 -5.56 11.07
C LEU A 135 -52.06 -4.56 11.62
N MET A 136 -52.37 -3.89 12.73
CA MET A 136 -51.44 -2.96 13.41
C MET A 136 -50.20 -3.68 13.92
N ARG A 137 -50.31 -4.91 14.44
CA ARG A 137 -49.16 -5.72 14.85
C ARG A 137 -48.25 -6.08 13.68
N GLU A 138 -48.81 -6.52 12.56
CA GLU A 138 -48.03 -6.86 11.37
C GLU A 138 -47.38 -5.62 10.74
N LEU A 139 -48.07 -4.48 10.73
CA LEU A 139 -47.51 -3.20 10.33
C LEU A 139 -46.33 -2.76 11.19
N ALA A 140 -46.43 -2.93 12.51
CA ALA A 140 -45.33 -2.63 13.42
C ALA A 140 -44.10 -3.52 13.14
N ARG A 141 -44.30 -4.81 12.84
CA ARG A 141 -43.22 -5.71 12.43
C ARG A 141 -42.57 -5.26 11.13
N ALA A 142 -43.37 -4.98 10.10
CA ALA A 142 -42.89 -4.52 8.80
C ALA A 142 -42.08 -3.22 8.92
N ARG A 143 -42.57 -2.27 9.73
CA ARG A 143 -41.88 -1.00 9.99
C ARG A 143 -40.54 -1.20 10.70
N ASN A 144 -40.51 -2.02 11.75
CA ASN A 144 -39.28 -2.30 12.48
C ASN A 144 -38.24 -2.99 11.58
N HIS A 145 -38.68 -3.90 10.72
CA HIS A 145 -37.81 -4.53 9.73
C HIS A 145 -37.29 -3.51 8.70
N ALA A 146 -38.17 -2.65 8.16
CA ALA A 146 -37.76 -1.60 7.23
C ALA A 146 -36.73 -0.65 7.85
N SER A 147 -36.90 -0.25 9.11
CA SER A 147 -35.95 0.63 9.80
C SER A 147 -34.57 0.02 10.03
N GLY A 148 -34.40 -1.29 9.86
CA GLY A 148 -33.10 -1.97 9.98
C GLY A 148 -32.40 -2.27 8.64
N LEU A 149 -33.01 -1.91 7.50
CA LEU A 149 -32.50 -2.23 6.17
C LEU A 149 -31.12 -1.63 5.89
N ASP A 150 -30.81 -0.48 6.49
CA ASP A 150 -29.54 0.20 6.36
C ASP A 150 -28.38 -0.58 7.02
N ASN A 151 -28.65 -1.24 8.13
CA ASN A 151 -27.70 -2.09 8.84
C ASN A 151 -27.47 -3.44 8.15
N MET A 152 -28.40 -3.90 7.31
CA MET A 152 -28.29 -5.15 6.56
C MET A 152 -27.47 -5.01 5.27
N LEU A 153 -27.21 -3.78 4.82
CA LEU A 153 -26.53 -3.54 3.54
C LEU A 153 -25.15 -4.20 3.43
N PRO A 154 -24.26 -4.16 4.45
CA PRO A 154 -22.96 -4.82 4.37
C PRO A 154 -23.07 -6.33 4.16
N GLU A 155 -23.94 -6.99 4.92
CA GLU A 155 -24.16 -8.44 4.83
C GLU A 155 -24.73 -8.84 3.47
N LEU A 156 -25.71 -8.09 2.95
CA LEU A 156 -26.28 -8.33 1.61
C LEU A 156 -25.26 -8.10 0.48
N LEU A 157 -24.30 -7.20 0.67
CA LEU A 157 -23.22 -6.95 -0.28
C LEU A 157 -22.25 -8.15 -0.29
N ASP A 158 -21.90 -8.66 0.88
CA ASP A 158 -21.04 -9.83 1.03
C ASP A 158 -21.70 -11.06 0.39
N ASP A 159 -22.97 -11.33 0.68
CA ASP A 159 -23.77 -12.41 0.05
C ASP A 159 -23.79 -12.30 -1.48
N TYR A 160 -23.89 -11.08 -2.02
CA TYR A 160 -23.88 -10.86 -3.47
C TYR A 160 -22.52 -11.20 -4.08
N PHE A 161 -21.41 -10.80 -3.45
CA PHE A 161 -20.07 -11.17 -3.94
C PHE A 161 -19.82 -12.66 -3.85
N ASP A 162 -20.20 -13.31 -2.75
CA ASP A 162 -20.12 -14.77 -2.59
C ASP A 162 -20.90 -15.51 -3.67
N SER A 163 -22.05 -14.97 -4.09
CA SER A 163 -22.85 -15.54 -5.19
C SER A 163 -22.18 -15.42 -6.56
N ILE A 164 -21.42 -14.35 -6.81
CA ILE A 164 -20.66 -14.16 -8.06
C ILE A 164 -19.47 -15.10 -8.09
N ASP A 165 -18.72 -15.19 -7.00
CA ASP A 165 -17.53 -16.04 -6.90
C ASP A 165 -17.90 -17.53 -6.99
N SER A 166 -19.07 -17.91 -6.47
CA SER A 166 -19.60 -19.27 -6.61
C SER A 166 -20.10 -19.62 -8.02
N ALA A 167 -20.32 -18.61 -8.87
CA ALA A 167 -20.80 -18.76 -10.24
C ALA A 167 -19.67 -18.68 -11.29
N ALA A 168 -18.44 -18.36 -10.88
CA ALA A 168 -17.24 -18.27 -11.72
C ALA A 168 -16.43 -19.58 -11.70
#